data_AF-A0A3P3XFT1-F1
#
_entry.id   AF-A0A3P3XFT1-F1
#
_cell.length_a   1.000
_cell.length_b   1.000
_cell.length_c   1.000
_cell.angle_alpha   90.00
_cell.angle_beta   90.00
_cell.angle_gamma   90.00
#
_symmetry.space_group_name_H-M   'P 1'
#
loop_
_entity.id
_entity.type
_entity.pdbx_description
1 polymer ?
#
loop_
_entity_poly.entity_id
_entity_poly.type
_entity_poly.pdbx_seq_one_letter_code
_entity_poly.pdbx_strand_id
1 'polypeptide(L)'
;MSSISSDQRMHIEILGQSFSIKTDDSPEYIQSLVSELKQRYAVISTRMGVADPLRVAILAGLFLLDDLKKTQGQKLSGAEARENTSARSTLSELDEEQILAQLDKRLGELGI
;
A
#
# COMPACT_ATOMS: atom_id res chain seq x y z
N MET A 1 20.37 23.40 28.97
CA MET A 1 21.08 22.68 27.89
C MET A 1 20.09 22.58 26.74
N SER A 2 20.42 23.19 25.61
CA SER A 2 19.49 23.47 24.51
C SER A 2 19.05 22.18 23.81
N SER A 3 17.73 21.97 23.73
CA SER A 3 17.13 20.92 22.91
C SER A 3 17.50 21.17 21.45
N ILE A 4 18.33 20.31 20.86
CA ILE A 4 18.55 20.30 19.41
C ILE A 4 17.31 19.62 18.81
N SER A 5 16.29 20.41 18.49
CA SER A 5 15.27 20.00 17.53
C SER A 5 15.94 20.01 16.16
N SER A 6 16.39 18.83 15.72
CA SER A 6 16.96 18.62 14.40
C SER A 6 15.85 18.77 13.36
N ASP A 7 15.55 20.01 12.97
CA ASP A 7 14.59 20.38 11.94
C ASP A 7 15.10 19.95 10.56
N GLN A 8 15.12 18.64 10.31
CA GLN A 8 15.74 18.08 9.14
C GLN A 8 14.77 18.12 7.96
N ARG A 9 15.05 19.03 7.02
CA ARG A 9 14.33 19.13 5.75
C ARG A 9 14.85 18.08 4.77
N MET A 10 13.97 17.19 4.34
CA MET A 10 14.28 16.12 3.41
C MET A 10 13.57 16.33 2.08
N HIS A 11 14.30 16.19 0.98
CA HIS A 11 13.74 16.22 -0.36
C HIS A 11 13.24 14.84 -0.78
N ILE A 12 12.01 14.76 -1.26
CA ILE A 12 11.37 13.55 -1.75
C ILE A 12 10.95 13.79 -3.18
N GLU A 13 11.25 12.82 -4.03
CA GLU A 13 10.77 12.75 -5.40
C GLU A 13 10.02 11.43 -5.60
N ILE A 14 8.74 11.49 -5.96
CA ILE A 14 7.92 10.31 -6.23
C ILE A 14 6.85 10.63 -7.27
N LEU A 15 6.60 9.71 -8.21
CA LEU A 15 5.55 9.87 -9.23
C LEU A 15 5.68 11.18 -10.05
N GLY A 16 6.91 11.64 -10.28
CA GLY A 16 7.20 12.90 -10.97
C GLY A 16 7.02 14.16 -10.12
N GLN A 17 6.61 14.02 -8.86
CA GLN A 17 6.44 15.14 -7.93
C GLN A 17 7.62 15.22 -6.96
N SER A 18 8.13 16.44 -6.80
CA SER A 18 9.21 16.75 -5.88
C SER A 18 8.74 17.71 -4.80
N PHE A 19 8.91 17.35 -3.53
CA PHE A 19 8.55 18.19 -2.38
C PHE A 19 9.53 17.96 -1.24
N SER A 20 9.50 18.85 -0.24
CA SER A 20 10.31 18.71 0.96
C SER A 20 9.45 18.48 2.19
N ILE A 21 9.82 17.51 3.02
CA ILE A 21 9.18 17.26 4.30
C ILE A 21 10.11 17.65 5.45
N LYS A 22 9.52 18.07 6.57
CA LYS A 22 10.21 18.17 7.85
C LYS A 22 9.78 17.00 8.70
N THR A 23 10.76 16.28 9.25
CA THR A 23 10.50 15.19 10.18
C THR A 23 11.65 15.10 11.18
N ASP A 24 11.33 14.59 12.36
CA ASP A 24 12.29 14.24 13.42
C ASP A 24 12.85 12.82 13.21
N ASP A 25 12.32 12.07 12.23
CA ASP A 25 12.79 10.73 11.87
C ASP A 25 14.16 10.75 11.18
N SER A 26 14.87 9.62 11.26
CA SER A 26 16.16 9.52 10.60
C SER A 26 16.04 9.57 9.06
N PRO A 27 16.99 10.22 8.38
CA PRO A 27 16.99 10.31 6.92
C PRO A 27 16.99 8.96 6.22
N GLU A 28 17.71 8.00 6.79
CA GLU A 28 17.82 6.65 6.27
C GLU A 28 16.46 5.94 6.30
N TYR A 29 15.69 6.15 7.38
CA TYR A 29 14.36 5.56 7.51
C TYR A 29 13.40 6.14 6.47
N ILE A 30 13.35 7.46 6.32
CA ILE A 30 12.49 8.10 5.33
C ILE A 30 12.88 7.70 3.90
N GLN A 31 14.17 7.64 3.59
CA GLN A 31 14.63 7.16 2.28
C GLN A 31 14.22 5.70 2.02
N SER A 32 14.24 4.84 3.05
CA SER A 32 13.77 3.47 2.93
C SER A 32 12.28 3.41 2.58
N LEU A 33 11.44 4.22 3.24
CA LEU A 33 10.01 4.31 2.95
C LEU A 33 9.75 4.82 1.53
N VAL A 34 10.46 5.86 1.09
CA VAL A 34 10.34 6.39 -0.27
C VAL A 34 10.72 5.33 -1.30
N SER A 35 11.78 4.56 -1.04
CA SER A 35 12.23 3.48 -1.93
C SER A 35 11.21 2.35 -2.02
N GLU A 36 10.66 1.93 -0.88
CA GLU A 36 9.62 0.91 -0.82
C GLU A 36 8.35 1.36 -1.57
N LEU A 37 7.94 2.62 -1.35
CA LEU A 37 6.77 3.19 -1.99
C LEU A 37 6.94 3.29 -3.53
N LYS A 38 8.13 3.69 -4.00
CA LYS A 38 8.48 3.68 -5.43
C LYS A 38 8.37 2.28 -6.03
N GLN A 39 8.88 1.27 -5.34
CA GLN A 39 8.81 -0.12 -5.81
C GLN A 39 7.34 -0.59 -5.89
N ARG A 40 6.53 -0.31 -4.88
CA ARG A 40 5.09 -0.63 -4.89
C ARG A 40 4.37 0.05 -6.05
N TYR A 41 4.63 1.33 -6.29
CA TYR A 41 4.05 2.06 -7.42
C TYR A 41 4.45 1.48 -8.77
N ALA A 42 5.72 1.08 -8.95
CA ALA A 42 6.19 0.44 -10.19
C ALA A 42 5.50 -0.92 -10.44
N VAL A 43 5.26 -1.69 -9.38
CA VAL A 43 4.50 -2.95 -9.47
C VAL A 43 3.05 -2.67 -9.86
N ILE A 44 2.40 -1.69 -9.25
CA ILE A 44 1.00 -1.34 -9.54
C ILE A 44 0.85 -0.80 -10.96
N SER A 45 1.73 0.10 -11.40
CA SER A 45 1.68 0.65 -12.76
C SER A 45 1.85 -0.45 -13.81
N THR A 46 2.78 -1.39 -13.58
CA THR A 46 3.03 -2.51 -14.49
C THR A 46 1.87 -3.51 -14.49
N ARG A 47 1.38 -3.92 -13.32
CA ARG A 47 0.33 -4.94 -13.20
C ARG A 47 -1.04 -4.46 -13.66
N MET A 48 -1.38 -3.20 -13.39
CA MET A 48 -2.69 -2.63 -13.73
C MET A 48 -2.70 -1.95 -15.10
N GLY A 49 -1.55 -1.82 -15.77
CA GLY A 49 -1.43 -1.09 -17.04
C GLY A 49 -1.76 0.40 -16.90
N VAL A 50 -1.61 0.97 -15.70
CA VAL A 50 -1.96 2.38 -15.41
C VAL A 50 -0.69 3.23 -15.38
N ALA A 51 -0.58 4.15 -16.34
CA ALA A 51 0.53 5.11 -16.40
C ALA A 51 0.25 6.44 -15.68
N ASP A 52 -1.01 6.73 -15.37
CA ASP A 52 -1.39 7.98 -14.70
C ASP A 52 -0.91 7.99 -13.23
N PRO A 53 -0.05 8.95 -12.83
CA PRO A 53 0.55 8.96 -11.50
C PRO A 53 -0.47 9.07 -10.37
N LEU A 54 -1.54 9.85 -10.56
CA LEU A 54 -2.57 10.04 -9.54
C LEU A 54 -3.37 8.74 -9.31
N ARG A 55 -3.77 8.06 -10.38
CA ARG A 55 -4.43 6.75 -10.30
C ARG A 55 -3.55 5.72 -9.61
N VAL A 56 -2.25 5.66 -9.93
CA VAL A 56 -1.29 4.76 -9.26
C VAL A 56 -1.22 5.06 -7.76
N ALA A 57 -1.17 6.33 -7.35
CA ALA A 57 -1.16 6.73 -5.94
C ALA A 57 -2.44 6.31 -5.20
N ILE A 58 -3.61 6.50 -5.81
CA ILE A 58 -4.90 6.10 -5.22
C ILE A 58 -4.96 4.58 -5.04
N LEU A 59 -4.62 3.82 -6.08
CA LEU A 59 -4.61 2.35 -6.03
C LEU A 59 -3.66 1.83 -4.95
N ALA A 60 -2.45 2.39 -4.88
CA ALA A 60 -1.50 2.02 -3.85
C ALA A 60 -1.98 2.34 -2.43
N GLY A 61 -2.67 3.46 -2.24
CA GLY A 61 -3.33 3.78 -0.97
C GLY A 61 -4.39 2.76 -0.58
N LEU A 62 -5.19 2.29 -1.55
CA LEU A 62 -6.17 1.23 -1.32
C LEU A 62 -5.53 -0.10 -0.95
N PHE A 63 -4.44 -0.49 -1.64
CA PHE A 63 -3.69 -1.71 -1.30
C PHE A 63 -3.06 -1.64 0.08
N LEU A 64 -2.47 -0.51 0.45
CA LEU A 64 -1.91 -0.29 1.79
C LEU A 64 -3.00 -0.40 2.87
N LEU A 65 -4.19 0.14 2.60
CA LEU A 65 -5.32 0.05 3.52
C LEU A 65 -5.83 -1.38 3.66
N ASP A 66 -5.92 -2.13 2.55
CA ASP A 66 -6.30 -3.54 2.55
C ASP A 66 -5.29 -4.40 3.33
N ASP A 67 -3.98 -4.22 3.11
CA ASP A 67 -2.91 -4.88 3.86
C ASP A 67 -3.01 -4.60 5.36
N LEU A 68 -3.26 -3.35 5.73
CA LEU A 68 -3.44 -2.93 7.12
C LEU A 68 -4.68 -3.57 7.74
N LYS A 69 -5.80 -3.65 7.00
CA LYS A 69 -7.05 -4.29 7.47
C LYS A 69 -6.90 -5.80 7.59
N LYS A 70 -6.25 -6.47 6.65
CA LYS A 70 -5.91 -7.90 6.74
C LYS A 70 -5.04 -8.18 7.95
N THR A 71 -4.01 -7.37 8.18
CA THR A 71 -3.13 -7.52 9.35
C THR A 71 -3.87 -7.30 10.68
N GLN A 72 -4.80 -6.33 10.74
CA GLN A 72 -5.63 -6.10 11.92
C GLN A 72 -6.67 -7.21 12.13
N GLY A 73 -7.32 -7.69 11.05
CA GLY A 73 -8.23 -8.82 11.10
C GLY A 73 -7.53 -10.12 11.52
N GLN A 74 -6.28 -10.31 11.11
CA GLN A 74 -5.47 -11.46 11.51
C GLN A 74 -5.04 -11.39 12.99
N LYS A 75 -4.80 -10.18 13.53
CA LYS A 75 -4.58 -9.98 14.97
C LYS A 75 -5.82 -10.26 15.81
N LEU A 76 -7.02 -10.04 15.28
CA LEU A 76 -8.29 -10.39 15.93
C LEU A 76 -8.62 -11.89 15.77
N SER A 77 -8.29 -12.49 14.63
CA SER A 77 -8.49 -13.93 14.35
C SER A 77 -7.46 -14.85 15.03
N GLY A 78 -6.32 -14.31 15.45
CA GLY A 78 -5.27 -15.06 16.17
C GLY A 78 -5.67 -15.57 17.57
N ALA A 79 -6.82 -15.14 18.12
CA ALA A 79 -7.39 -15.71 19.34
C ALA A 79 -8.31 -16.92 19.06
N GLU A 80 -8.73 -17.15 17.81
CA GLU A 80 -9.69 -18.22 17.46
C GLU A 80 -9.16 -19.20 16.40
N ALA A 81 -7.95 -19.02 15.86
CA ALA A 81 -7.41 -19.88 14.80
C ALA A 81 -6.42 -20.93 15.33
N ARG A 82 -6.86 -21.82 16.22
CA ARG A 82 -6.17 -23.11 16.47
C ARG A 82 -6.66 -24.26 15.60
N GLU A 83 -7.52 -24.00 14.62
CA GLU A 83 -8.08 -25.03 13.76
C GLU A 83 -8.22 -24.56 12.31
N ASN A 84 -7.09 -24.37 11.60
CA ASN A 84 -7.09 -24.59 10.14
C ASN A 84 -5.65 -24.74 9.59
N THR A 85 -5.04 -25.91 9.79
CA THR A 85 -3.76 -26.27 9.17
C THR A 85 -3.88 -26.56 7.65
N SER A 86 -5.04 -26.36 7.02
CA SER A 86 -5.25 -26.81 5.62
C SER A 86 -5.42 -25.71 4.57
N ALA A 87 -5.39 -24.42 4.93
CA ALA A 87 -5.67 -23.32 3.99
C ALA A 87 -4.41 -22.70 3.32
N ARG A 88 -3.24 -23.35 3.38
CA ARG A 88 -2.01 -22.80 2.77
C ARG A 88 -1.87 -23.08 1.26
N SER A 89 -2.81 -23.80 0.64
CA SER A 89 -2.70 -24.23 -0.75
C SER A 89 -3.73 -23.66 -1.73
N THR A 90 -4.67 -22.78 -1.32
CA THR A 90 -5.77 -22.33 -2.20
C THR A 90 -5.71 -20.86 -2.64
N LEU A 91 -4.62 -20.14 -2.38
CA LEU A 91 -4.49 -18.73 -2.80
C LEU A 91 -3.82 -18.54 -4.17
N SER A 92 -3.49 -19.64 -4.86
CA SER A 92 -2.86 -19.59 -6.20
C SER A 92 -3.88 -19.70 -7.35
N GLU A 93 -5.16 -19.95 -7.06
CA GLU A 93 -6.23 -20.15 -8.06
C GLU A 93 -7.42 -19.21 -7.79
N LEU A 94 -7.15 -17.94 -7.44
CA LEU A 94 -8.19 -16.93 -7.49
C LEU A 94 -8.08 -16.26 -8.86
N ASP A 95 -8.82 -16.83 -9.82
CA ASP A 95 -8.92 -16.37 -11.21
C ASP A 95 -9.08 -14.85 -11.27
N GLU A 96 -8.16 -14.19 -11.97
CA GLU A 96 -8.09 -12.72 -12.10
C GLU A 96 -9.40 -12.13 -12.65
N GLU A 97 -10.14 -12.91 -13.42
CA GLU A 97 -11.47 -12.57 -13.94
C GLU A 97 -12.49 -12.32 -12.82
N GLN A 98 -12.43 -13.05 -11.71
CA GLN A 98 -13.35 -12.86 -10.59
C GLN A 98 -13.06 -11.58 -9.79
N ILE A 99 -11.79 -11.17 -9.72
CA ILE A 99 -11.39 -9.94 -9.03
C ILE A 99 -11.87 -8.72 -9.84
N LEU A 100 -11.69 -8.76 -11.17
CA LEU A 100 -12.17 -7.70 -12.06
C LEU A 100 -13.71 -7.63 -12.07
N ALA A 101 -14.40 -8.77 -12.12
CA ALA A 101 -15.85 -8.80 -12.08
C ALA A 101 -16.44 -8.28 -10.75
N GLN A 102 -15.79 -8.57 -9.61
CA GLN A 102 -16.23 -8.03 -8.33
C GLN A 102 -15.97 -6.53 -8.19
N LEU A 103 -14.90 -6.01 -8.79
CA LEU A 103 -14.62 -4.57 -8.82
C LEU A 103 -15.61 -3.82 -9.71
N ASP A 104 -15.89 -4.35 -10.90
CA ASP A 104 -16.83 -3.74 -11.85
C ASP A 104 -18.26 -3.71 -11.28
N LYS A 105 -18.68 -4.79 -10.63
CA LYS A 105 -19.98 -4.86 -9.95
C LYS A 105 -20.11 -3.81 -8.83
N ARG A 106 -19.06 -3.62 -8.02
CA ARG A 106 -19.09 -2.61 -6.94
C ARG A 106 -19.00 -1.18 -7.45
N LEU A 107 -18.34 -0.94 -8.60
CA LEU A 107 -18.37 0.36 -9.27
C LEU A 107 -19.76 0.65 -9.85
N GLY A 108 -20.39 -0.33 -10.50
CA GLY A 108 -21.74 -0.19 -11.05
C GLY A 108 -22.82 0.05 -9.99
N GLU A 109 -22.71 -0.56 -8.81
CA GLU A 109 -23.59 -0.28 -7.66
C GLU A 109 -23.41 1.14 -7.10
N LEU A 110 -22.26 1.77 -7.34
CA LEU A 110 -21.97 3.16 -6.96
C LEU A 110 -22.33 4.18 -8.04
N GLY A 111 -22.79 3.74 -9.21
CA GLY A 111 -23.36 4.61 -10.26
C GLY A 111 -22.38 5.62 -10.86
N ILE A 112 -21.09 5.27 -10.96
CA ILE A 112 -20.04 6.04 -11.64
C ILE A 112 -19.49 5.30 -12.85
#